data_AF-A0A3D2B9K5-F1
#
_entry.id   AF-A0A3D2B9K5-F1
#
_cell.length_a   1.000
_cell.length_b   1.000
_cell.length_c   1.000
_cell.angle_alpha   90.00
_cell.angle_beta   90.00
_cell.angle_gamma   90.00
#
_symmetry.space_group_name_H-M   'P 1'
#
loop_
_entity.id
_entity.type
_entity.pdbx_description
1 polymer ?
#
loop_
_entity_poly.entity_id
_entity_poly.type
_entity_poly.pdbx_seq_one_letter_code
_entity_poly.pdbx_strand_id
1 'polypeptide(L)'
;MAYMLKTSKPVQERQDAQRQIRETVELILADIEKRGNKAIRELSIKFDRYDRHDYRLSDAEINACINELSRQDIHDIKFAQEQVFNFARAQKECLRDLEIETRPGVILGHKNIPINAVGCYVPGGKYPLLASAHMSIITANVAGCSRIVSCAPPFG
;
A
#
# COMPACT_ATOMS: atom_id res chain seq x y z
N MET A 1 -37.60 -12.70 -20.59
CA MET A 1 -36.55 -12.22 -21.52
C MET A 1 -35.55 -11.41 -20.71
N ALA A 2 -34.26 -11.76 -20.75
CA ALA A 2 -33.22 -10.96 -20.10
C ALA A 2 -32.77 -9.85 -21.06
N TYR A 3 -32.78 -8.59 -20.62
CA TYR A 3 -32.18 -7.49 -21.38
C TYR A 3 -30.83 -7.14 -20.77
N MET A 4 -29.82 -6.94 -21.62
CA MET A 4 -28.47 -6.62 -21.17
C MET A 4 -28.37 -5.11 -20.88
N LEU A 5 -28.21 -4.78 -19.60
CA LEU A 5 -28.02 -3.41 -19.11
C LEU A 5 -26.67 -2.80 -19.48
N LYS A 6 -25.64 -3.64 -19.68
CA LYS A 6 -24.28 -3.21 -20.02
C LYS A 6 -23.56 -4.34 -20.75
N THR A 7 -22.96 -4.01 -21.90
CA THR A 7 -22.08 -4.92 -22.64
C THR A 7 -20.63 -4.59 -22.32
N SER A 8 -19.78 -5.61 -22.21
CA SER A 8 -18.34 -5.39 -22.08
C SER A 8 -17.79 -4.84 -23.40
N LYS A 9 -16.73 -4.05 -23.31
CA LYS A 9 -15.94 -3.67 -24.48
C LYS A 9 -15.49 -4.93 -25.27
N PRO A 10 -15.41 -4.85 -26.61
CA PRO A 10 -14.88 -5.92 -27.44
C PRO A 10 -13.53 -6.45 -26.92
N VAL A 11 -13.26 -7.73 -27.13
CA VAL A 11 -12.01 -8.37 -26.65
C VAL A 11 -10.78 -7.65 -27.20
N GLN A 12 -10.79 -7.30 -28.49
CA GLN A 12 -9.70 -6.59 -29.14
C GLN A 12 -9.41 -5.23 -28.49
N GLU A 13 -10.45 -4.42 -28.25
CA GLU A 13 -10.29 -3.11 -27.61
C GLU A 13 -9.71 -3.23 -26.20
N ARG A 14 -10.08 -4.27 -25.45
CA ARG A 14 -9.50 -4.55 -24.12
C ARG A 14 -8.04 -4.96 -24.20
N GLN A 15 -7.68 -5.78 -25.18
CA GLN A 15 -6.29 -6.23 -25.40
C GLN A 15 -5.39 -5.06 -25.80
N ASP A 16 -5.85 -4.21 -26.72
CA ASP A 16 -5.09 -3.05 -27.18
C ASP A 16 -4.89 -2.05 -26.03
N ALA A 17 -5.92 -1.77 -25.24
CA ALA A 17 -5.82 -0.93 -24.05
C ALA A 17 -4.84 -1.51 -23.01
N GLN A 18 -4.87 -2.82 -22.79
CA GLN A 18 -3.94 -3.48 -21.86
C GLN A 18 -2.49 -3.38 -22.34
N ARG A 19 -2.26 -3.49 -23.66
CA ARG A 19 -0.93 -3.29 -24.25
C ARG A 19 -0.42 -1.87 -24.04
N GLN A 20 -1.25 -0.87 -24.32
CA GLN A 20 -0.90 0.54 -24.13
C GLN A 20 -0.59 0.88 -22.66
N ILE A 21 -1.39 0.34 -21.73
CA ILE A 21 -1.15 0.51 -20.28
C ILE A 21 0.19 -0.09 -19.90
N ARG A 22 0.47 -1.33 -20.35
CA ARG A 22 1.72 -2.01 -20.06
C ARG A 22 2.93 -1.21 -20.57
N GLU A 23 2.91 -0.80 -21.83
CA GLU A 23 3.99 -0.01 -22.44
C GLU A 23 4.22 1.29 -21.67
N THR A 24 3.15 1.98 -21.29
CA THR A 24 3.23 3.23 -20.51
C THR A 24 3.87 2.99 -19.14
N VAL A 25 3.46 1.95 -18.42
CA VAL A 25 4.00 1.62 -17.09
C VAL A 25 5.46 1.20 -17.17
N GLU A 26 5.83 0.38 -18.15
CA GLU A 26 7.23 -0.04 -18.37
C GLU A 26 8.14 1.17 -18.62
N LEU A 27 7.69 2.11 -19.46
CA LEU A 27 8.44 3.36 -19.72
C LEU A 27 8.59 4.22 -18.47
N ILE A 28 7.53 4.37 -17.67
CA ILE A 28 7.58 5.12 -16.40
C ILE A 28 8.57 4.48 -15.43
N LEU A 29 8.52 3.16 -15.26
CA LEU A 29 9.40 2.44 -14.34
C LEU A 29 10.87 2.54 -14.77
N ALA A 30 11.17 2.35 -16.05
CA ALA A 30 12.53 2.48 -16.59
C ALA A 30 13.09 3.90 -16.40
N ASP A 31 12.23 4.91 -16.53
CA ASP A 31 12.62 6.31 -16.35
C ASP A 31 12.87 6.65 -14.88
N ILE A 32 12.05 6.13 -13.96
CA ILE A 32 12.27 6.24 -12.51
C ILE A 32 13.55 5.52 -12.09
N GLU A 33 13.82 4.33 -12.62
CA GLU A 33 15.06 3.60 -12.34
C GLU A 33 16.30 4.40 -12.76
N LYS A 34 16.24 5.07 -13.91
CA LYS A 34 17.36 5.85 -14.45
C LYS A 34 17.55 7.20 -13.78
N ARG A 35 16.47 7.91 -13.43
CA ARG A 35 16.51 9.32 -12.99
C ARG A 35 16.05 9.57 -11.56
N GLY A 36 15.54 8.54 -10.89
CA GLY A 36 15.08 8.59 -9.50
C GLY A 36 14.07 9.71 -9.25
N ASN A 37 14.31 10.49 -8.19
CA ASN A 37 13.41 11.55 -7.71
C ASN A 37 13.09 12.61 -8.77
N LYS A 38 13.96 12.84 -9.76
CA LYS A 38 13.67 13.78 -10.85
C LYS A 38 12.49 13.33 -11.69
N ALA A 39 12.45 12.04 -12.07
CA ALA A 39 11.32 11.49 -12.83
C ALA A 39 10.03 11.53 -11.98
N ILE A 40 10.12 11.17 -10.69
CA ILE A 40 8.98 11.22 -9.78
C ILE A 40 8.40 12.64 -9.68
N ARG A 41 9.25 13.66 -9.54
CA ARG A 41 8.83 15.07 -9.50
C ARG A 41 8.11 15.49 -10.79
N GLU A 42 8.68 15.17 -11.94
CA GLU A 42 8.06 15.47 -13.24
C GLU A 42 6.71 14.76 -13.41
N LEU A 43 6.58 13.52 -12.94
CA LEU A 43 5.31 12.77 -12.97
C LEU A 43 4.27 13.40 -12.03
N SER A 44 4.66 13.83 -10.83
CA SER A 44 3.74 14.49 -9.89
C SER A 44 3.25 15.84 -10.43
N ILE A 45 4.12 16.64 -11.06
CA ILE A 45 3.72 17.87 -11.73
C ILE A 45 2.77 17.56 -12.89
N LYS A 46 3.05 16.53 -13.68
CA LYS A 46 2.24 16.17 -14.86
C LYS A 46 0.84 15.65 -14.48
N PHE A 47 0.77 14.75 -13.52
CA PHE A 47 -0.48 14.04 -13.18
C PHE A 47 -1.24 14.69 -12.03
N ASP A 48 -0.54 15.16 -11.01
CA ASP A 48 -1.14 15.71 -9.80
C ASP A 48 -1.14 17.25 -9.77
N ARG A 49 -0.42 17.89 -10.71
CA ARG A 49 -0.19 19.36 -10.74
C ARG A 49 0.43 19.87 -9.44
N TYR A 50 1.26 19.03 -8.82
CA TYR A 50 1.84 19.30 -7.50
C TYR A 50 3.36 19.23 -7.56
N ASP A 51 4.00 20.27 -7.01
CA ASP A 51 5.46 20.36 -6.93
C ASP A 51 5.91 20.70 -5.51
N ARG A 52 6.94 20.01 -5.02
CA ARG A 52 7.61 20.31 -3.76
C ARG A 52 9.05 19.79 -3.76
N HIS A 53 9.85 20.33 -2.85
CA HIS A 53 11.26 19.94 -2.72
C HIS A 53 11.42 18.50 -2.19
N ASP A 54 10.66 18.12 -1.16
CA ASP A 54 10.68 16.78 -0.56
C ASP A 54 9.27 16.29 -0.34
N TYR A 55 8.89 15.17 -0.96
CA TYR A 55 7.56 14.57 -0.90
C TYR A 55 7.25 13.87 0.43
N ARG A 56 8.23 13.71 1.32
CA ARG A 56 7.98 13.23 2.67
C ARG A 56 7.27 14.32 3.48
N LEU A 57 6.17 13.94 4.13
CA LEU A 57 5.53 14.79 5.12
C LEU A 57 6.43 14.95 6.34
N SER A 58 6.62 16.19 6.76
CA SER A 58 7.26 16.56 8.02
C SER A 58 6.36 16.28 9.22
N ASP A 59 6.95 16.14 10.41
CA ASP A 59 6.17 15.97 11.64
C ASP A 59 5.24 17.16 11.89
N ALA A 60 5.62 18.36 11.48
CA ALA A 60 4.78 19.56 11.58
C ALA A 60 3.53 19.46 10.67
N GLU A 61 3.70 19.04 9.41
CA GLU A 61 2.57 18.80 8.49
C GLU A 61 1.63 17.72 9.03
N ILE A 62 2.19 16.61 9.54
CA ILE A 62 1.41 15.51 10.13
C ILE A 62 0.61 16.00 11.34
N ASN A 63 1.26 16.71 12.26
CA ASN A 63 0.60 17.24 13.45
C ASN A 63 -0.48 18.26 13.10
N ALA A 64 -0.27 19.11 12.08
CA ALA A 64 -1.28 20.03 11.61
C ALA A 64 -2.54 19.29 11.12
N CYS A 65 -2.38 18.26 10.28
CA CYS A 65 -3.52 17.44 9.83
C CYS A 65 -4.23 16.72 10.99
N ILE A 66 -3.49 16.20 11.96
CA ILE A 66 -4.08 15.55 13.15
C ILE A 66 -4.91 16.55 13.96
N ASN A 67 -4.44 17.79 14.08
CA ASN A 67 -5.12 18.84 14.85
C ASN A 67 -6.42 19.34 14.19
N GLU A 68 -6.63 19.07 12.90
CA GLU A 68 -7.89 19.37 12.19
C GLU A 68 -8.98 18.34 12.49
N LEU A 69 -8.63 17.17 13.02
CA LEU A 69 -9.58 16.09 13.30
C LEU A 69 -10.41 16.37 14.55
N SER A 70 -11.70 16.04 14.49
CA SER A 70 -12.53 16.06 15.68
C SER A 70 -12.12 14.94 16.66
N ARG A 71 -12.52 15.09 17.93
CA ARG A 71 -12.31 14.01 18.92
C ARG A 71 -12.97 12.70 18.51
N GLN A 72 -14.12 12.78 17.83
CA GLN A 72 -14.84 11.62 17.33
C GLN A 72 -14.06 10.92 16.21
N ASP A 73 -13.53 11.67 15.24
CA ASP A 73 -12.73 11.10 14.16
C ASP A 73 -11.49 10.37 14.71
N ILE A 74 -10.80 10.99 15.68
CA ILE A 74 -9.64 10.37 16.34
C ILE A 74 -10.05 9.08 17.06
N HIS A 75 -11.18 9.09 17.76
CA HIS A 75 -11.69 7.90 18.45
C HIS A 75 -11.99 6.78 17.46
N ASP A 76 -12.67 7.07 16.35
CA ASP A 76 -13.10 6.06 15.38
C ASP A 76 -11.92 5.48 14.60
N ILE A 77 -10.91 6.31 14.28
CA ILE A 77 -9.64 5.87 13.71
C ILE A 77 -8.94 4.90 14.67
N LYS A 78 -8.83 5.24 15.95
CA LYS A 78 -8.17 4.38 16.95
C LYS A 78 -8.93 3.07 17.14
N PHE A 79 -10.26 3.11 17.20
CA PHE A 79 -11.09 1.92 17.28
C PHE A 79 -10.85 0.99 16.09
N ALA A 80 -10.88 1.52 14.86
CA ALA A 80 -10.61 0.73 13.66
C ALA A 80 -9.20 0.13 13.66
N GLN A 81 -8.19 0.91 14.06
CA GLN A 81 -6.81 0.44 14.17
C GLN A 81 -6.68 -0.71 15.18
N GLU A 82 -7.35 -0.61 16.33
CA GLU A 82 -7.34 -1.65 17.36
C GLU A 82 -7.97 -2.95 16.86
N GLN A 83 -9.11 -2.89 16.15
CA GLN A 83 -9.75 -4.09 15.61
C GLN A 83 -8.86 -4.82 14.60
N VAL A 84 -8.23 -4.07 13.68
CA VAL A 84 -7.29 -4.64 12.69
C VAL A 84 -6.06 -5.22 13.38
N PHE A 85 -5.49 -4.51 14.35
CA PHE A 85 -4.34 -4.97 15.10
C PHE A 85 -4.63 -6.29 15.84
N ASN A 86 -5.76 -6.37 16.54
CA ASN A 86 -6.16 -7.55 17.31
C ASN A 86 -6.27 -8.79 16.41
N PHE A 87 -6.92 -8.65 15.24
CA PHE A 87 -7.06 -9.77 14.32
C PHE A 87 -5.74 -10.14 13.64
N ALA A 88 -4.95 -9.16 13.18
CA ALA A 88 -3.64 -9.41 12.59
C ALA A 88 -2.69 -10.11 13.59
N ARG A 89 -2.75 -9.75 14.88
CA ARG A 89 -1.98 -10.41 15.93
C ARG A 89 -2.39 -11.87 16.08
N ALA A 90 -3.70 -12.15 16.16
CA ALA A 90 -4.22 -13.52 16.23
C ALA A 90 -3.78 -14.36 15.01
N GLN A 91 -3.79 -13.78 13.80
CA GLN A 91 -3.26 -14.45 12.61
C GLN A 91 -1.77 -14.75 12.71
N LYS A 92 -0.96 -13.80 13.21
CA LYS A 92 0.47 -14.00 13.42
C LYS A 92 0.76 -15.09 14.45
N GLU A 93 -0.02 -15.18 15.52
CA GLU A 93 0.12 -16.23 16.55
C GLU A 93 -0.14 -17.65 16.01
N CYS A 94 -0.87 -17.78 14.90
CA CYS A 94 -1.05 -19.05 14.19
C CYS A 94 0.19 -19.46 13.38
N LEU A 95 1.11 -18.53 13.06
CA LEU A 95 2.33 -18.83 12.33
C LEU A 95 3.36 -19.41 13.29
N ARG A 96 3.65 -20.70 13.14
CA ARG A 96 4.66 -21.40 13.94
C ARG A 96 5.80 -21.84 13.05
N ASP A 97 7.01 -21.58 13.54
CA ASP A 97 8.21 -22.20 12.99
C ASP A 97 8.13 -23.71 13.20
N LEU A 98 8.72 -24.45 12.26
CA LEU A 98 8.77 -25.90 12.31
C LEU A 98 10.23 -26.29 12.36
N GLU A 99 10.57 -27.18 13.28
CA GLU A 99 11.85 -27.86 13.34
C GLU A 99 11.60 -29.29 13.81
N ILE A 100 11.98 -30.27 13.00
CA ILE A 100 11.79 -31.69 13.29
C ILE A 100 13.04 -32.48 12.90
N GLU A 101 13.45 -33.40 13.76
CA GLU A 101 14.45 -34.41 13.41
C GLU A 101 13.74 -35.60 12.75
N THR A 102 13.94 -35.76 11.44
CA THR A 102 13.24 -36.82 10.68
C THR A 102 13.95 -38.16 10.77
N ARG A 103 15.27 -38.14 10.99
CA ARG A 103 16.15 -39.27 11.23
C ARG A 103 17.34 -38.78 12.07
N PRO A 104 18.05 -39.66 12.79
CA PRO A 104 19.21 -39.26 13.61
C PRO A 104 20.18 -38.37 12.83
N GLY A 105 20.35 -37.12 13.29
CA GLY A 105 21.21 -36.11 12.70
C GLY A 105 20.63 -35.29 11.54
N VAL A 106 19.36 -35.49 11.15
CA VAL A 106 18.71 -34.77 10.03
C VAL A 106 17.55 -33.92 10.53
N ILE A 107 17.81 -32.61 10.65
CA ILE A 107 16.85 -31.60 11.08
C ILE A 107 16.27 -30.89 9.85
N LEU A 108 14.94 -30.92 9.71
CA LEU A 108 14.19 -30.22 8.68
C LEU A 108 13.21 -29.23 9.31
N GLY A 109 12.92 -28.13 8.62
CA GLY A 109 12.07 -27.09 9.19
C GLY A 109 11.79 -25.92 8.27
N HIS A 110 11.01 -24.97 8.78
CA HIS A 110 10.78 -23.66 8.18
C HIS A 110 10.78 -22.58 9.26
N LYS A 111 11.10 -21.35 8.84
CA LYS A 111 11.05 -20.17 9.69
C LYS A 111 10.22 -19.08 9.03
N ASN A 112 9.37 -18.43 9.82
CA ASN A 112 8.60 -17.27 9.39
C ASN A 112 9.40 -16.00 9.69
N ILE A 113 9.86 -15.32 8.64
CA ILE A 113 10.69 -14.12 8.77
C ILE A 113 9.92 -12.94 8.16
N PRO A 114 9.74 -11.82 8.88
CA PRO A 114 9.11 -10.64 8.32
C PRO A 114 9.99 -10.01 7.23
N ILE A 115 9.35 -9.35 6.27
CA ILE A 115 10.05 -8.60 5.23
C ILE A 115 10.67 -7.34 5.86
N ASN A 116 11.89 -6.98 5.44
CA ASN A 116 12.62 -5.84 6.00
C ASN A 116 11.94 -4.50 5.75
N ALA A 117 11.39 -4.29 4.56
CA ALA A 117 10.76 -3.04 4.15
C ALA A 117 9.48 -3.29 3.35
N VAL A 118 8.43 -2.52 3.66
CA VAL A 118 7.12 -2.59 3.00
C VAL A 118 6.69 -1.20 2.54
N GLY A 119 6.24 -1.11 1.29
CA GLY A 119 5.57 0.08 0.74
C GLY A 119 4.05 -0.14 0.68
N CYS A 120 3.29 0.76 1.29
CA CYS A 120 1.83 0.70 1.34
C CYS A 120 1.24 1.85 0.51
N TYR A 121 0.69 1.54 -0.67
CA TYR A 121 -0.02 2.54 -1.47
C TYR A 121 -1.45 2.75 -0.97
N VAL A 122 -1.79 3.99 -0.64
CA VAL A 122 -3.14 4.41 -0.23
C VAL A 122 -3.74 5.23 -1.36
N PRO A 123 -4.77 4.73 -2.05
CA PRO A 123 -5.40 5.47 -3.14
C PRO A 123 -6.02 6.79 -2.65
N GLY A 124 -5.72 7.88 -3.34
CA GLY A 124 -6.41 9.16 -3.15
C GLY A 124 -7.66 9.30 -4.02
N GLY A 125 -8.14 10.54 -4.14
CA GLY A 125 -9.35 10.89 -4.89
C GLY A 125 -10.46 11.46 -3.99
N LYS A 126 -11.65 11.69 -4.58
CA LYS A 126 -12.79 12.34 -3.90
C LYS A 126 -13.27 11.61 -2.64
N TYR A 127 -13.01 10.31 -2.57
CA TYR A 127 -13.35 9.45 -1.43
C TYR A 127 -12.10 8.64 -1.05
N PRO A 128 -11.22 9.19 -0.19
CA PRO A 128 -10.01 8.48 0.20
C PRO A 128 -10.39 7.16 0.88
N LEU A 129 -9.80 6.05 0.41
CA LEU A 129 -10.06 4.72 0.95
C LEU A 129 -9.22 4.50 2.22
N LEU A 130 -9.57 5.20 3.30
CA LEU A 130 -8.86 5.19 4.60
C LEU A 130 -8.65 3.77 5.15
N ALA A 131 -9.60 2.86 4.91
CA ALA A 131 -9.51 1.46 5.31
C ALA A 131 -8.27 0.74 4.75
N SER A 132 -7.81 1.10 3.54
CA SER A 132 -6.63 0.48 2.92
C SER A 132 -5.34 0.76 3.69
N ALA A 133 -5.23 1.94 4.30
CA ALA A 133 -4.09 2.31 5.14
C ALA A 133 -4.06 1.43 6.41
N HIS A 134 -5.19 1.27 7.09
CA HIS A 134 -5.29 0.41 8.27
C HIS A 134 -4.89 -1.03 7.96
N MET A 135 -5.47 -1.61 6.91
CA MET A 135 -5.27 -3.03 6.58
C MET A 135 -3.84 -3.35 6.10
N SER A 136 -3.13 -2.40 5.51
CA SER A 136 -1.77 -2.62 5.01
C SER A 136 -0.69 -2.29 6.05
N ILE A 137 -0.75 -1.10 6.64
CA ILE A 137 0.29 -0.57 7.54
C ILE A 137 0.30 -1.35 8.86
N ILE A 138 -0.87 -1.60 9.44
CA ILE A 138 -0.99 -2.28 10.75
C ILE A 138 -0.56 -3.74 10.60
N THR A 139 -0.96 -4.42 9.54
CA THR A 139 -0.54 -5.80 9.27
C THR A 139 0.98 -5.91 9.11
N ALA A 140 1.61 -4.98 8.37
CA ALA A 140 3.07 -4.93 8.24
C ALA A 140 3.76 -4.67 9.59
N ASN A 141 3.18 -3.79 10.42
CA ASN A 141 3.68 -3.52 11.77
C ASN A 141 3.60 -4.77 12.67
N VAL A 142 2.44 -5.43 12.70
CA VAL A 142 2.23 -6.66 13.47
C VAL A 142 3.17 -7.77 13.01
N ALA A 143 3.37 -7.93 11.69
CA ALA A 143 4.33 -8.89 11.15
C ALA A 143 5.75 -8.68 11.70
N GLY A 144 6.13 -7.43 11.99
CA GLY A 144 7.46 -7.06 12.49
C GLY A 144 8.36 -6.48 11.41
N CYS A 145 7.79 -5.87 10.37
CA CYS A 145 8.57 -5.23 9.31
C CYS A 145 9.33 -4.02 9.87
N SER A 146 10.63 -3.92 9.59
CA SER A 146 11.50 -2.87 10.18
C SER A 146 11.25 -1.48 9.60
N ARG A 147 10.88 -1.41 8.32
CA ARG A 147 10.58 -0.16 7.62
C ARG A 147 9.23 -0.24 6.93
N ILE A 148 8.32 0.67 7.28
CA ILE A 148 7.00 0.78 6.65
C ILE A 148 6.89 2.19 6.10
N VAL A 149 6.64 2.31 4.79
CA VAL A 149 6.45 3.59 4.11
C VAL A 149 5.08 3.56 3.45
N SER A 150 4.29 4.62 3.61
CA SER A 150 3.05 4.77 2.87
C SER A 150 3.16 5.91 1.86
N CYS A 151 2.59 5.69 0.68
CA CYS A 151 2.49 6.68 -0.37
C CYS A 151 1.02 6.88 -0.73
N ALA A 152 0.60 8.14 -0.80
CA ALA A 152 -0.69 8.54 -1.32
C ALA A 152 -0.48 9.70 -2.31
N PRO A 153 -1.26 9.78 -3.40
CA PRO A 153 -1.25 10.99 -4.22
C PRO A 153 -1.72 12.19 -3.38
N PRO A 154 -1.26 13.41 -3.69
CA PRO A 154 -1.62 14.59 -2.93
C PRO A 154 -3.13 14.85 -3.00
N PHE A 155 -3.67 15.47 -1.95
CA PHE A 155 -5.05 15.91 -1.87
C PHE A 155 -5.09 17.43 -1.98
N GLY A 156 -5.77 17.95 -3.01
CA GLY A 156 -5.88 19.38 -3.33
C GLY A 156 -6.61 19.60 -4.64
#